data_AF-A0A0F5VIS5-F1
#
_entry.id   AF-A0A0F5VIS5-F1
#
_cell.length_a   1.000
_cell.length_b   1.000
_cell.length_c   1.000
_cell.angle_alpha   90.00
_cell.angle_beta   90.00
_cell.angle_gamma   90.00
#
_symmetry.space_group_name_H-M   'P 1'
#
loop_
_entity.id
_entity.type
_entity.pdbx_description
1 polymer ?
#
loop_
_entity_poly.entity_id
_entity_poly.type
_entity_poly.pdbx_seq_one_letter_code
_entity_poly.pdbx_strand_id
1 'polypeptide(L)'
;DALAADIAETLAAEIGLRPTVADLAGVDPRKLPEAGAALTGRMREYVHRWGAVALTPTPFSPVVDGEVLPSAPWEALADGAARDVELIAGHNRDEYRLFLLLGGLLGRVPGSDEW
;
A
#
# COMPACT_ATOMS: atom_id res chain seq x y z
N ASP A 1 -4.80 -13.64 -1.91
CA ASP A 1 -5.68 -12.47 -2.11
C ASP A 1 -5.75 -12.11 -3.58
N ALA A 2 -6.95 -11.90 -4.14
CA ALA A 2 -7.13 -11.67 -5.58
C ALA A 2 -6.60 -10.29 -6.04
N LEU A 3 -6.70 -9.27 -5.19
CA LEU A 3 -6.19 -7.93 -5.49
C LEU A 3 -4.66 -7.91 -5.46
N ALA A 4 -4.05 -8.56 -4.48
CA ALA A 4 -2.59 -8.66 -4.41
C ALA A 4 -2.00 -9.39 -5.62
N ALA A 5 -2.64 -10.49 -6.04
CA ALA A 5 -2.23 -11.23 -7.24
C ALA A 5 -2.32 -10.37 -8.50
N ASP A 6 -3.42 -9.65 -8.67
CA ASP A 6 -3.66 -8.74 -9.80
C ASP A 6 -2.60 -7.62 -9.91
N ILE A 7 -2.28 -6.99 -8.78
CA ILE A 7 -1.22 -5.97 -8.71
C ILE A 7 0.14 -6.58 -9.07
N ALA A 8 0.45 -7.77 -8.54
CA ALA A 8 1.70 -8.47 -8.84
C ALA A 8 1.83 -8.83 -10.33
N GLU A 9 0.75 -9.33 -10.94
CA GLU A 9 0.67 -9.60 -12.38
C GLU A 9 0.93 -8.33 -13.20
N THR A 10 0.27 -7.23 -12.83
CA THR A 10 0.43 -5.95 -13.52
C THR A 10 1.86 -5.43 -13.41
N LEU A 11 2.49 -5.52 -12.23
CA LEU A 11 3.88 -5.12 -12.04
C LEU A 11 4.85 -5.99 -12.83
N ALA A 12 4.70 -7.32 -12.78
CA ALA A 12 5.58 -8.24 -13.49
C ALA A 12 5.46 -8.08 -15.02
N ALA A 13 4.26 -7.74 -15.50
CA ALA A 13 4.02 -7.44 -16.90
C ALA A 13 4.79 -6.20 -17.40
N GLU A 14 5.09 -5.21 -16.55
CA GLU A 14 5.92 -4.04 -16.92
C GLU A 14 7.32 -4.44 -17.41
N ILE A 15 7.82 -5.59 -16.96
CA ILE A 15 9.13 -6.14 -17.35
C ILE A 15 9.01 -7.45 -18.14
N GLY A 16 7.81 -7.82 -18.58
CA GLY A 16 7.54 -8.98 -19.42
C GLY A 16 7.75 -10.33 -18.74
N LEU A 17 7.59 -10.41 -17.41
CA LEU A 17 7.79 -11.63 -16.62
C LEU A 17 6.50 -12.07 -15.92
N ARG A 18 6.48 -13.31 -15.43
CA ARG A 18 5.40 -13.78 -14.54
C ARG A 18 5.69 -13.35 -13.10
N PRO A 19 4.66 -13.12 -12.27
CA PRO A 19 4.82 -12.73 -10.87
C PRO A 19 5.20 -13.92 -9.98
N THR A 20 6.32 -14.58 -10.28
CA THR A 20 6.81 -15.75 -9.55
C THR A 20 8.23 -15.52 -9.08
N VAL A 21 8.61 -16.11 -7.94
CA VAL A 21 9.98 -16.02 -7.43
C VAL A 21 10.99 -16.52 -8.47
N ALA A 22 10.70 -17.63 -9.15
CA ALA A 22 11.61 -18.21 -10.15
C ALA A 22 11.90 -17.24 -11.31
N ASP A 23 10.88 -16.53 -11.79
CA ASP A 23 11.04 -15.59 -12.91
C ASP A 23 11.66 -14.25 -12.44
N LEU A 24 11.34 -13.79 -11.23
CA LEU A 24 11.76 -12.47 -10.75
C LEU A 24 13.12 -12.48 -10.03
N ALA A 25 13.57 -13.61 -9.46
CA ALA A 25 14.77 -13.68 -8.62
C ALA A 25 16.08 -13.36 -9.36
N GLY A 26 16.12 -13.59 -10.68
CA GLY A 26 17.30 -13.31 -11.51
C GLY A 26 17.33 -11.90 -12.12
N VAL A 27 16.31 -11.07 -11.86
CA VAL A 27 16.20 -9.73 -12.43
C VAL A 27 17.26 -8.81 -11.82
N ASP A 28 17.82 -7.91 -12.63
CA ASP A 28 18.71 -6.85 -12.13
C ASP A 28 18.04 -6.12 -10.95
N PRO A 29 18.70 -5.96 -9.80
CA PRO A 29 18.08 -5.40 -8.59
C PRO A 29 17.42 -4.03 -8.76
N ARG A 30 17.78 -3.26 -9.80
CA ARG A 30 17.19 -1.94 -10.08
C ARG A 30 15.91 -2.00 -10.90
N LYS A 31 15.68 -3.06 -11.68
CA LYS A 31 14.53 -3.15 -12.58
C LYS A 31 13.19 -3.28 -11.86
N LEU A 32 13.12 -4.03 -10.75
CA LEU A 32 11.87 -4.18 -10.00
C LEU A 32 11.43 -2.87 -9.32
N PRO A 33 12.32 -2.11 -8.64
CA PRO A 33 12.00 -0.76 -8.17
C PRO A 33 11.59 0.20 -9.30
N GLU A 34 12.27 0.18 -10.44
CA GLU A 34 11.94 1.01 -11.61
C GLU A 34 10.53 0.70 -12.15
N ALA A 35 10.20 -0.60 -12.29
CA ALA A 35 8.87 -1.06 -12.69
C ALA A 35 7.80 -0.64 -11.67
N GLY A 36 8.09 -0.79 -10.37
CA GLY A 36 7.20 -0.35 -9.30
C GLY A 36 6.94 1.16 -9.32
N ALA A 37 7.98 1.97 -9.56
CA ALA A 37 7.86 3.42 -9.70
C ALA A 37 7.03 3.81 -10.93
N ALA A 38 7.25 3.14 -12.06
CA ALA A 38 6.47 3.35 -13.29
C ALA A 38 4.98 3.01 -13.08
N LEU A 39 4.69 1.89 -12.42
CA LEU A 39 3.31 1.49 -12.08
C LEU A 39 2.66 2.50 -11.12
N THR A 40 3.40 2.94 -10.09
CA THR A 40 2.91 3.91 -9.08
C THR A 40 2.42 5.19 -9.75
N GLY A 41 3.15 5.70 -10.75
CA GLY A 41 2.74 6.88 -11.52
C GLY A 41 1.42 6.73 -12.28
N ARG A 42 0.98 5.49 -12.53
CA ARG A 42 -0.24 5.16 -13.29
C ARG A 42 -1.34 4.51 -12.45
N MET A 43 -1.15 4.33 -11.14
CA MET A 43 -2.11 3.62 -10.28
C MET A 43 -3.53 4.18 -10.37
N ARG A 44 -3.69 5.48 -10.58
CA ARG A 44 -5.02 6.12 -10.71
C ARG A 44 -5.82 5.63 -11.92
N GLU A 45 -5.17 5.08 -12.95
CA GLU A 45 -5.84 4.44 -14.09
C GLU A 45 -6.61 3.18 -13.65
N TYR A 46 -6.19 2.54 -12.57
CA TYR A 46 -6.70 1.28 -12.06
C TYR A 46 -7.74 1.45 -10.92
N VAL A 47 -8.25 2.66 -10.65
CA VAL A 47 -9.24 2.89 -9.56
C VAL A 47 -10.47 1.99 -9.68
N HIS A 48 -10.96 1.78 -10.90
CA HIS A 48 -12.10 0.91 -11.18
C HIS A 48 -11.84 -0.58 -10.85
N ARG A 49 -10.56 -0.98 -10.75
CA ARG A 49 -10.11 -2.37 -10.59
C ARG A 49 -9.55 -2.62 -9.19
N TRP A 50 -8.79 -1.68 -8.65
CA TRP A 50 -8.06 -1.81 -7.36
C TRP A 50 -8.66 -0.97 -6.24
N GLY A 51 -9.70 -0.18 -6.51
CA GLY A 51 -10.39 0.61 -5.51
C GLY A 51 -9.47 1.57 -4.76
N ALA A 52 -9.53 1.55 -3.43
CA ALA A 52 -8.77 2.46 -2.58
C ALA A 52 -7.25 2.32 -2.73
N VAL A 53 -6.74 1.12 -3.04
CA VAL A 53 -5.29 0.89 -3.20
C VAL A 53 -4.73 1.77 -4.32
N ALA A 54 -5.46 1.95 -5.43
CA ALA A 54 -5.06 2.82 -6.54
C ALA A 54 -4.90 4.31 -6.17
N LEU A 55 -5.37 4.72 -4.99
CA LEU A 55 -5.28 6.10 -4.48
C LEU A 55 -4.18 6.28 -3.43
N THR A 56 -3.49 5.20 -3.06
CA THR A 56 -2.38 5.22 -2.10
C THR A 56 -1.06 5.60 -2.80
N PRO A 57 -0.02 6.02 -2.06
CA PRO A 57 1.27 6.39 -2.66
C PRO A 57 2.11 5.20 -3.15
N THR A 58 1.65 3.95 -2.97
CA THR A 58 2.42 2.74 -3.32
C THR A 58 1.48 1.55 -3.58
N PRO A 59 1.78 0.67 -4.56
CA PRO A 59 0.98 -0.54 -4.80
C PRO A 59 1.22 -1.64 -3.75
N PHE A 60 2.17 -1.45 -2.84
CA PHE A 60 2.55 -2.45 -1.84
C PHE A 60 1.84 -2.20 -0.50
N SER A 61 1.25 -3.25 0.06
CA SER A 61 0.61 -3.24 1.38
C SER A 61 0.69 -4.64 2.00
N PRO A 62 0.64 -4.76 3.33
CA PRO A 62 0.46 -6.05 3.99
C PRO A 62 -0.80 -6.77 3.48
N VAL A 63 -0.72 -8.09 3.32
CA VAL A 63 -1.83 -8.96 2.92
C VAL A 63 -2.04 -9.98 4.03
N VAL A 64 -3.29 -10.32 4.34
CA VAL A 64 -3.61 -11.42 5.26
C VAL A 64 -3.32 -12.73 4.54
N ASP A 65 -2.15 -13.31 4.80
CA ASP A 65 -1.65 -14.52 4.15
C ASP A 65 -1.99 -15.82 4.92
N GLY A 66 -2.40 -15.72 6.19
CA GLY A 66 -2.78 -16.85 7.02
C GLY A 66 -1.63 -17.50 7.80
N GLU A 67 -0.37 -17.16 7.49
CA GLU A 67 0.82 -17.68 8.16
C GLU A 67 1.55 -16.58 8.96
N VAL A 68 2.00 -15.53 8.28
CA VAL A 68 2.68 -14.38 8.89
C VAL A 68 1.66 -13.40 9.45
N LEU A 69 0.67 -13.02 8.62
CA LEU A 69 -0.47 -12.22 9.05
C LEU A 69 -1.75 -13.08 9.00
N PRO A 70 -2.18 -13.66 10.14
CA PRO A 70 -3.27 -14.64 10.16
C PRO A 70 -4.67 -14.01 10.03
N SER A 71 -4.83 -12.74 10.41
CA SER A 71 -6.10 -11.99 10.33
C SER A 71 -5.83 -10.49 10.15
N ALA A 72 -6.88 -9.70 9.95
CA ALA A 72 -6.73 -8.26 9.87
C ALA A 72 -6.19 -7.70 11.20
N PRO A 73 -5.21 -6.77 11.18
CA PRO A 73 -4.58 -6.28 12.42
C PRO A 73 -5.57 -5.70 13.44
N TRP A 74 -6.63 -5.01 12.99
CA TRP A 74 -7.62 -4.44 13.90
C TRP A 74 -8.51 -5.50 14.57
N GLU A 75 -8.79 -6.62 13.89
CA GLU A 75 -9.52 -7.76 14.47
C GLU A 75 -8.64 -8.47 15.50
N ALA A 76 -7.38 -8.76 15.15
CA ALA A 76 -6.45 -9.38 16.09
C ALA A 76 -6.27 -8.55 17.37
N LEU A 77 -6.17 -7.22 17.24
CA LEU A 77 -6.07 -6.32 18.39
C LEU A 77 -7.38 -6.31 19.22
N ALA A 78 -8.54 -6.29 18.57
CA ALA A 78 -9.83 -6.37 19.25
C ALA A 78 -10.00 -7.70 20.02
N ASP A 79 -9.45 -8.79 19.49
CA ASP A 79 -9.45 -10.12 20.13
C ASP A 79 -8.35 -10.27 21.21
N GLY A 80 -7.58 -9.22 21.46
CA GLY A 80 -6.61 -9.16 22.55
C GLY A 80 -5.24 -9.76 22.24
N ALA A 81 -4.88 -9.89 20.96
CA ALA A 81 -3.57 -10.43 20.54
C ALA A 81 -2.35 -9.70 21.15
N ALA A 82 -2.52 -8.42 21.53
CA ALA A 82 -1.50 -7.61 22.18
C ALA A 82 -1.91 -7.10 23.58
N ARG A 83 -2.87 -7.77 24.25
CA ARG A 83 -3.47 -7.25 25.51
C ARG A 83 -2.47 -7.03 26.65
N ASP A 84 -1.37 -7.77 26.65
CA ASP A 84 -0.32 -7.71 27.69
C ASP A 84 0.89 -6.88 27.24
N VAL A 85 0.81 -6.17 26.10
CA VAL A 85 1.90 -5.34 25.56
C VAL A 85 1.70 -3.90 26.01
N GLU A 86 2.61 -3.37 26.82
CA GLU A 86 2.64 -1.95 27.16
C GLU A 86 2.99 -1.11 25.93
N LEU A 87 2.11 -0.19 25.52
CA LEU A 87 2.25 0.61 24.31
C LEU A 87 2.11 2.11 24.61
N ILE A 88 3.04 2.90 24.06
CA ILE A 88 2.87 4.34 23.90
C ILE A 88 2.64 4.61 22.41
N ALA A 89 1.47 5.15 22.08
CA ALA A 89 1.12 5.55 20.71
C ALA A 89 0.67 7.01 20.71
N GLY A 90 0.95 7.71 19.61
CA GLY A 90 0.59 9.11 19.43
C GLY A 90 0.59 9.46 17.94
N HIS A 91 0.04 10.63 17.64
CA HIS A 91 -0.05 11.16 16.29
C HIS A 91 0.43 12.62 16.26
N ASN A 92 0.91 13.09 15.11
CA ASN A 92 1.20 14.52 14.92
C ASN A 92 -0.11 15.28 14.66
N ARG A 93 -0.24 16.54 15.11
CA ARG A 93 -1.43 17.37 14.78
C ARG A 93 -1.69 17.46 13.27
N ASP A 94 -0.61 17.47 12.49
CA ASP A 94 -0.61 17.68 11.05
C ASP A 94 -0.09 16.44 10.28
N GLU A 95 -0.46 15.21 10.70
CA GLU A 95 0.10 13.94 10.15
C GLU A 95 0.09 13.83 8.63
N TYR A 96 -1.01 14.26 8.02
CA TYR A 96 -1.23 14.06 6.59
C TYR A 96 -0.79 15.25 5.74
N ARG A 97 -0.28 16.31 6.36
CA ARG A 97 0.04 17.57 5.67
C ARG A 97 1.12 17.39 4.60
N LEU A 98 2.11 16.54 4.84
CA LEU A 98 3.14 16.19 3.87
C LEU A 98 2.53 15.53 2.62
N PHE A 99 1.61 14.58 2.81
CA PHE A 99 0.99 13.87 1.70
C PHE A 99 0.03 14.76 0.89
N LEU A 100 -0.66 15.69 1.54
CA LEU A 100 -1.44 16.73 0.84
C LEU A 100 -0.54 17.64 -0.02
N LEU A 101 0.64 18.00 0.47
CA LEU A 101 1.63 18.76 -0.31
C LEU A 101 2.10 17.96 -1.53
N LEU A 102 2.52 16.71 -1.34
CA LEU A 102 2.99 15.85 -2.43
C LEU A 102 1.89 15.55 -3.46
N GLY A 103 0.63 15.47 -3.01
CA GLY A 103 -0.54 15.32 -3.88
C GLY A 103 -1.02 16.62 -4.55
N GLY A 104 -0.39 17.77 -4.30
CA GLY A 104 -0.80 19.07 -4.85
C GLY A 104 -2.13 19.59 -4.29
N LEU A 105 -2.57 19.07 -3.14
CA LEU A 105 -3.85 19.36 -2.49
C LEU A 105 -3.72 20.28 -1.27
N LEU A 106 -2.50 20.71 -0.92
CA LEU A 106 -2.28 21.60 0.22
C LEU A 106 -3.06 22.92 0.04
N GLY A 107 -3.87 23.27 1.06
CA GLY A 107 -4.75 24.45 1.02
C GLY A 107 -5.96 24.33 0.09
N ARG A 108 -6.17 23.17 -0.55
CA ARG A 108 -7.33 22.88 -1.42
C ARG A 108 -8.38 22.00 -0.74
N VAL A 109 -8.01 21.37 0.37
CA VAL A 109 -8.93 20.69 1.27
C VAL A 109 -9.43 21.75 2.27
N PRO A 110 -10.73 22.06 2.30
CA PRO A 110 -11.28 22.98 3.31
C PRO A 110 -10.89 22.51 4.71
N GLY A 111 -10.54 23.46 5.59
CA GLY A 111 -10.35 23.15 7.00
C GLY A 111 -11.62 22.57 7.57
N SER A 112 -11.52 21.43 8.26
CA SER A 112 -12.59 20.93 9.11
C SER A 112 -12.62 21.78 10.38
N ASP A 113 -13.00 23.05 10.27
CA ASP A 113 -13.21 23.96 11.41
C ASP A 113 -14.54 23.65 12.15
N GLU A 114 -15.15 22.47 11.91
CA GLU A 114 -16.45 22.05 12.45
C GLU A 114 -16.45 20.66 13.14
N TRP A 115 -15.39 20.33 13.88
CA TRP A 115 -15.47 19.25 14.88
C TRP A 115 -15.13 19.76 16.27
#